data_AF-A0A6N7PUR4-F1
#
_entry.id   AF-A0A6N7PUR4-F1
#
_cell.length_a   1.000
_cell.length_b   1.000
_cell.length_c   1.000
_cell.angle_alpha   90.00
_cell.angle_beta   90.00
_cell.angle_gamma   90.00
#
_symmetry.space_group_name_H-M   'P 1'
#
loop_
_entity.id
_entity.type
_entity.pdbx_description
1 polymer ?
#
loop_
_entity_poly.entity_id
_entity_poly.type
_entity_poly.pdbx_seq_one_letter_code
_entity_poly.pdbx_strand_id
1 'polypeptide(L)'
;MKLPSFLIVVFGLSALVFVTPARADVVGPPPAKCPAGTEGAACHGGPYCRPVVCAGGVECASDETCRDVPFCVAPILCAGLLPPDADLADYERSNVVGSCANGDTCAQGATCKTLQVCVPVSASTISASSSGGEGGCGCRLAPSTPLDASLGALAFGALGAVSLLRRRQRAEEASRASRQRRA
;
A
#
# COMPACT_ATOMS: atom_id res chain seq x y z
N MET A 1 49.83 -17.49 14.13
CA MET A 1 49.56 -18.10 12.82
C MET A 1 48.92 -17.04 11.92
N LYS A 2 49.58 -16.65 10.82
CA LYS A 2 49.07 -15.63 9.88
C LYS A 2 48.13 -16.32 8.89
N LEU A 3 46.84 -15.95 8.88
CA LEU A 3 45.92 -16.42 7.85
C LEU A 3 46.34 -15.82 6.49
N PRO A 4 46.49 -16.63 5.44
CA PRO A 4 46.93 -16.15 4.14
C PRO A 4 45.85 -15.24 3.55
N SER A 5 46.24 -14.03 3.16
CA SER A 5 45.35 -13.00 2.60
C SER A 5 44.53 -13.48 1.39
N PHE A 6 44.97 -14.55 0.73
CA PHE A 6 44.27 -15.20 -0.38
C PHE A 6 42.92 -15.82 0.02
N LEU A 7 42.82 -16.40 1.23
CA LEU A 7 41.55 -16.99 1.72
C LEU A 7 40.46 -15.93 1.95
N ILE A 8 40.85 -14.73 2.36
CA ILE A 8 39.92 -13.62 2.60
C ILE A 8 39.28 -13.15 1.29
N VAL A 9 40.07 -13.08 0.21
CA VAL A 9 39.59 -12.65 -1.11
C VAL A 9 38.63 -13.69 -1.70
N VAL A 10 38.96 -14.98 -1.61
CA VAL A 10 38.11 -16.06 -2.15
C VAL A 10 36.78 -16.16 -1.38
N PHE A 11 36.80 -16.09 -0.04
CA PHE A 11 35.57 -16.09 0.75
C PHE A 11 34.73 -14.82 0.54
N GLY A 12 35.36 -13.67 0.36
CA GLY A 12 34.67 -12.41 0.06
C GLY A 12 33.95 -12.44 -1.30
N LEU A 13 34.57 -13.04 -2.33
CA LEU A 13 34.00 -13.10 -3.67
C LEU A 13 32.83 -14.10 -3.78
N SER A 14 32.93 -15.25 -3.10
CA SER A 14 31.86 -16.27 -3.11
C SER A 14 30.56 -15.79 -2.46
N ALA A 15 30.61 -14.85 -1.51
CA ALA A 15 29.41 -14.30 -0.86
C ALA A 15 28.52 -13.47 -1.80
N LEU A 16 29.08 -12.92 -2.90
CA LEU A 16 28.33 -12.09 -3.85
C LEU A 16 27.47 -12.90 -4.82
N VAL A 17 27.76 -14.19 -5.01
CA VAL A 17 27.06 -15.04 -5.99
C VAL A 17 25.71 -15.55 -5.44
N PHE A 18 25.47 -15.44 -4.14
CA PHE A 18 24.24 -15.90 -3.48
C PHE A 18 23.25 -14.79 -3.11
N VAL A 19 23.44 -13.57 -3.62
CA VAL A 19 22.45 -12.50 -3.45
C VAL A 19 21.29 -12.78 -4.41
N THR A 20 20.38 -13.66 -4.00
CA THR A 20 19.08 -13.74 -4.67
C THR A 20 18.33 -12.44 -4.41
N PRO A 21 17.65 -11.87 -5.42
CA PRO A 21 16.82 -10.71 -5.17
C PRO A 21 15.76 -11.09 -4.14
N ALA A 22 15.81 -10.47 -2.98
CA ALA A 22 14.73 -10.56 -2.00
C ALA A 22 13.47 -10.03 -2.70
N ARG A 23 12.57 -10.94 -3.09
CA ARG A 23 11.24 -10.60 -3.57
C ARG A 23 10.46 -10.15 -2.34
N ALA A 24 10.54 -8.86 -2.03
CA ALA A 24 9.55 -8.25 -1.16
C ALA A 24 8.18 -8.57 -1.76
N ASP A 25 7.20 -8.91 -0.91
CA ASP A 25 5.84 -9.18 -1.35
C ASP A 25 5.33 -7.98 -2.17
N VAL A 26 5.29 -8.16 -3.50
CA VAL A 26 4.93 -7.09 -4.42
C VAL A 26 3.41 -7.06 -4.48
N VAL A 27 2.84 -6.22 -3.63
CA VAL A 27 1.43 -5.87 -3.74
C VAL A 27 1.22 -5.08 -5.04
N GLY A 28 0.27 -5.53 -5.86
CA GLY A 28 -0.09 -4.84 -7.11
C GLY A 28 -0.59 -3.40 -6.85
N PRO A 29 -0.54 -2.52 -7.86
CA PRO A 29 -1.07 -1.17 -7.71
C PRO A 29 -2.57 -1.21 -7.39
N PRO A 30 -3.09 -0.23 -6.63
CA PRO A 30 -4.51 -0.11 -6.37
C PRO A 30 -5.36 -0.08 -7.66
N PRO A 31 -6.61 -0.57 -7.64
CA PRO A 31 -7.46 -0.56 -8.82
C PRO A 31 -7.72 0.87 -9.30
N ALA A 32 -7.51 1.13 -10.60
CA ALA A 32 -7.74 2.45 -11.18
C ALA A 32 -9.23 2.81 -11.34
N LYS A 33 -10.12 1.81 -11.30
CA LYS A 33 -11.57 1.97 -11.44
C LYS A 33 -12.25 1.32 -10.24
N CYS A 34 -12.84 2.14 -9.40
CA CYS A 34 -13.66 1.73 -8.28
C CYS A 34 -15.06 2.35 -8.39
N PRO A 35 -16.11 1.72 -7.82
CA PRO A 35 -17.44 2.31 -7.75
C PRO A 35 -17.43 3.70 -7.08
N ALA A 36 -18.35 4.58 -7.47
CA ALA A 36 -18.48 5.89 -6.84
C ALA A 36 -18.72 5.74 -5.32
N GLY A 37 -18.07 6.57 -4.51
CA GLY A 37 -18.07 6.42 -3.05
C GLY A 37 -16.99 5.48 -2.50
N THR A 38 -16.10 5.00 -3.36
CA THR A 38 -14.97 4.14 -2.99
C THR A 38 -13.69 4.59 -3.70
N GLU A 39 -12.54 4.21 -3.16
CA GLU A 39 -11.23 4.53 -3.71
C GLU A 39 -10.37 3.26 -3.85
N GLY A 40 -9.46 3.26 -4.82
CA GLY A 40 -8.51 2.17 -4.99
C GLY A 40 -7.54 2.11 -3.81
N ALA A 41 -7.45 0.96 -3.16
CA ALA A 41 -6.48 0.67 -2.12
C ALA A 41 -5.73 -0.65 -2.41
N ALA A 42 -4.67 -0.91 -1.66
CA ALA A 42 -3.92 -2.16 -1.76
C ALA A 42 -3.38 -2.56 -0.39
N CYS A 43 -3.32 -3.87 -0.13
CA CYS A 43 -2.73 -4.46 1.07
C CYS A 43 -2.12 -5.83 0.74
N HIS A 44 -1.57 -6.54 1.72
CA HIS A 44 -1.00 -7.87 1.49
C HIS A 44 -1.98 -8.89 0.89
N GLY A 45 -3.29 -8.72 1.10
CA GLY A 45 -4.34 -9.51 0.45
C GLY A 45 -4.59 -9.17 -1.03
N GLY A 46 -3.95 -8.13 -1.56
CA GLY A 46 -4.09 -7.64 -2.93
C GLY A 46 -4.72 -6.25 -3.06
N PRO A 47 -4.88 -5.76 -4.30
CA PRO A 47 -5.58 -4.52 -4.61
C PRO A 47 -7.10 -4.67 -4.43
N TYR A 48 -7.77 -3.65 -3.90
CA TYR A 48 -9.20 -3.67 -3.59
C TYR A 48 -9.83 -2.27 -3.65
N CYS A 49 -11.16 -2.17 -3.62
CA CYS A 49 -11.86 -0.89 -3.53
C CYS A 49 -12.35 -0.64 -2.09
N ARG A 50 -11.79 0.38 -1.45
CA ARG A 50 -12.10 0.78 -0.07
C ARG A 50 -13.24 1.79 -0.05
N PRO A 51 -14.29 1.61 0.78
CA PRO A 51 -15.33 2.63 0.91
C PRO A 51 -14.80 3.90 1.59
N VAL A 52 -15.15 5.07 1.06
CA VAL A 52 -14.85 6.39 1.65
C VAL A 52 -16.00 6.75 2.59
N VAL A 53 -15.99 6.14 3.78
CA VAL A 53 -17.07 6.26 4.76
C VAL A 53 -17.15 7.66 5.36
N CYS A 54 -18.36 8.11 5.64
CA CYS A 54 -18.64 9.39 6.30
C CYS A 54 -19.79 9.24 7.29
N ALA A 55 -19.79 10.05 8.35
CA ALA A 55 -20.91 10.21 9.28
C ALA A 55 -21.81 11.41 8.94
N GLY A 56 -21.36 12.29 8.04
CA GLY A 56 -22.08 13.48 7.61
C GLY A 56 -21.38 14.23 6.48
N GLY A 57 -22.09 15.19 5.86
CA GLY A 57 -21.59 15.90 4.69
C GLY A 57 -20.33 16.74 4.91
N VAL A 58 -20.01 17.10 6.16
CA VAL A 58 -18.82 17.89 6.52
C VAL A 58 -17.51 17.12 6.44
N GLU A 59 -17.57 15.78 6.41
CA GLU A 59 -16.40 14.90 6.32
C GLU A 59 -15.96 14.66 4.87
N CYS A 60 -16.84 14.97 3.92
CA CYS A 60 -16.58 14.81 2.49
C CYS A 60 -15.88 16.03 1.90
N ALA A 61 -15.25 15.86 0.73
CA ALA A 61 -14.68 16.98 -0.01
C ALA A 61 -15.76 17.99 -0.43
N SER A 62 -15.35 19.21 -0.77
CA SER A 62 -16.27 20.33 -1.11
C SER A 62 -17.21 20.04 -2.29
N ASP A 63 -16.87 19.08 -3.15
CA ASP A 63 -17.64 18.64 -4.33
C ASP A 63 -18.28 17.25 -4.15
N GLU A 64 -18.34 16.77 -2.91
CA GLU A 64 -18.92 15.47 -2.53
C GLU A 64 -20.07 15.66 -1.53
N THR A 65 -20.89 14.63 -1.40
CA THR A 65 -21.96 14.57 -0.40
C THR A 65 -22.00 13.19 0.20
N CYS A 66 -22.18 13.17 1.52
CA CYS A 66 -22.33 11.94 2.28
C CYS A 66 -23.71 11.32 1.99
N ARG A 67 -23.73 10.10 1.46
CA ARG A 67 -24.95 9.39 1.04
C ARG A 67 -24.94 7.94 1.43
N ASP A 68 -26.13 7.43 1.71
CA ASP A 68 -26.36 6.01 1.88
C ASP A 68 -26.38 5.32 0.51
N VAL A 69 -25.41 4.46 0.26
CA VAL A 69 -25.25 3.73 -1.01
C VAL A 69 -25.19 2.23 -0.73
N PRO A 70 -26.04 1.41 -1.39
CA PRO A 70 -25.98 -0.04 -1.25
C PRO A 70 -24.85 -0.64 -2.09
N PHE A 71 -23.88 -1.26 -1.41
CA PHE A 71 -22.74 -1.94 -2.02
C PHE A 71 -22.75 -3.44 -1.76
N CYS A 72 -22.25 -4.20 -2.72
CA CYS A 72 -21.81 -5.57 -2.51
C CYS A 72 -20.44 -5.56 -1.84
N VAL A 73 -20.41 -5.93 -0.56
CA VAL A 73 -19.20 -5.93 0.26
C VAL A 73 -18.76 -7.36 0.52
N ALA A 74 -17.50 -7.66 0.20
CA ALA A 74 -16.84 -8.90 0.57
C ALA A 74 -15.68 -8.57 1.55
N PRO A 75 -15.38 -9.45 2.53
CA PRO A 75 -14.18 -9.29 3.34
C PRO A 75 -12.93 -9.56 2.48
N ILE A 76 -11.88 -8.77 2.70
CA ILE A 76 -10.52 -9.06 2.21
C ILE A 76 -9.56 -9.11 3.40
N LEU A 77 -8.74 -10.15 3.47
CA LEU A 77 -7.75 -10.29 4.53
C LEU A 77 -6.50 -9.49 4.18
N CYS A 78 -6.30 -8.34 4.82
CA CYS A 78 -5.15 -7.47 4.61
C CYS A 78 -3.96 -7.85 5.49
N ALA A 79 -3.64 -9.13 5.51
CA ALA A 79 -2.55 -9.68 6.30
C ALA A 79 -1.46 -10.28 5.41
N GLY A 80 -0.20 -10.08 5.82
CA GLY A 80 0.94 -10.80 5.25
C GLY A 80 1.22 -12.06 6.06
N LEU A 81 2.50 -12.32 6.34
CA LEU A 81 2.88 -13.35 7.31
C LEU A 81 2.46 -12.92 8.72
N LEU A 82 1.42 -13.56 9.24
CA LEU A 82 0.95 -13.35 10.61
C LEU A 82 1.63 -14.32 11.59
N PRO A 83 1.82 -13.92 12.85
CA PRO A 83 2.18 -14.87 13.89
C PRO A 83 1.00 -15.85 14.14
N PRO A 84 1.27 -17.06 14.66
CA PRO A 84 0.25 -18.11 14.80
C PRO A 84 -0.88 -17.77 15.77
N ASP A 85 -0.71 -16.75 16.62
CA ASP A 85 -1.66 -16.26 17.62
C ASP A 85 -2.39 -14.99 17.19
N ALA A 86 -2.19 -14.51 15.96
CA ALA A 86 -2.93 -13.35 15.45
C ALA A 86 -4.41 -13.67 15.20
N ASP A 87 -5.28 -12.77 15.62
CA ASP A 87 -6.69 -12.79 15.24
C ASP A 87 -6.84 -12.27 13.80
N LEU A 88 -7.44 -13.05 12.91
CA LEU A 88 -7.64 -12.67 11.51
C LEU A 88 -8.63 -11.51 11.36
N ALA A 89 -9.59 -11.37 12.29
CA ALA A 89 -10.60 -10.32 12.24
C ALA A 89 -9.98 -8.90 12.29
N ASP A 90 -8.85 -8.73 12.99
CA ASP A 90 -8.14 -7.46 13.08
C ASP A 90 -7.56 -6.99 11.73
N TYR A 91 -7.34 -7.93 10.82
CA TYR A 91 -6.77 -7.69 9.49
C TYR A 91 -7.81 -7.74 8.38
N GLU A 92 -9.05 -8.10 8.66
CA GLU A 92 -10.12 -8.03 7.68
C GLU A 92 -10.45 -6.57 7.34
N ARG A 93 -10.63 -6.31 6.05
CA ARG A 93 -11.07 -5.02 5.52
C ARG A 93 -12.29 -5.24 4.63
N SER A 94 -13.10 -4.20 4.51
CA SER A 94 -14.24 -4.21 3.60
C SER A 94 -13.76 -3.92 2.18
N ASN A 95 -14.00 -4.86 1.26
CA ASN A 95 -13.79 -4.70 -0.17
C ASN A 95 -15.13 -4.55 -0.88
N VAL A 96 -15.31 -3.42 -1.57
CA VAL A 96 -16.51 -3.17 -2.37
C VAL A 96 -16.31 -3.75 -3.77
N VAL A 97 -17.02 -4.84 -4.08
CA VAL A 97 -16.91 -5.53 -5.38
C VAL A 97 -17.87 -4.97 -6.42
N GLY A 98 -18.89 -4.20 -6.01
CA GLY A 98 -19.86 -3.57 -6.89
C GLY A 98 -21.01 -2.91 -6.14
N SER A 99 -21.97 -2.34 -6.87
CA SER A 99 -23.26 -1.88 -6.34
C SER A 99 -24.28 -3.01 -6.29
N CYS A 100 -25.21 -2.99 -5.34
CA CYS A 100 -26.30 -3.98 -5.33
C CYS A 100 -27.29 -3.69 -6.47
N ALA A 101 -27.41 -4.61 -7.43
CA ALA A 101 -28.40 -4.49 -8.49
C ALA A 101 -29.74 -5.09 -8.01
N ASN A 102 -30.81 -4.29 -8.02
CA ASN A 102 -32.20 -4.73 -7.81
C ASN A 102 -32.45 -5.53 -6.52
N GLY A 103 -32.21 -4.93 -5.35
CA GLY A 103 -32.71 -5.44 -4.08
C GLY A 103 -31.93 -6.62 -3.50
N ASP A 104 -30.69 -6.35 -3.10
CA ASP A 104 -29.92 -7.19 -2.17
C ASP A 104 -29.16 -8.39 -2.76
N THR A 105 -29.20 -8.61 -4.07
CA THR A 105 -28.42 -9.70 -4.69
C THR A 105 -26.98 -9.26 -5.03
N CYS A 106 -26.01 -10.02 -4.54
CA CYS A 106 -24.59 -9.87 -4.82
C CYS A 106 -23.99 -11.18 -5.34
N ALA A 107 -22.86 -11.10 -6.05
CA ALA A 107 -22.10 -12.28 -6.43
C ALA A 107 -21.69 -13.10 -5.18
N GLN A 108 -21.48 -14.41 -5.35
CA GLN A 108 -21.20 -15.32 -4.23
C GLN A 108 -20.08 -14.80 -3.32
N GLY A 109 -20.33 -14.80 -2.01
CA GLY A 109 -19.39 -14.35 -0.97
C GLY A 109 -19.45 -12.87 -0.62
N ALA A 110 -20.17 -12.04 -1.40
CA ALA A 110 -20.45 -10.66 -1.03
C ALA A 110 -21.84 -10.53 -0.40
N THR A 111 -21.98 -9.60 0.55
CA THR A 111 -23.25 -9.24 1.18
C THR A 111 -23.64 -7.83 0.75
N CYS A 112 -24.90 -7.61 0.38
CA CYS A 112 -25.39 -6.26 0.15
C CYS A 112 -25.47 -5.50 1.48
N LYS A 113 -24.72 -4.41 1.60
CA LYS A 113 -24.71 -3.52 2.78
C LYS A 113 -24.87 -2.08 2.32
N THR A 114 -25.80 -1.38 2.95
CA THR A 114 -25.90 0.08 2.82
C THR A 114 -24.80 0.72 3.65
N LEU A 115 -23.90 1.45 2.98
CA LEU A 115 -22.83 2.20 3.61
C LEU A 115 -23.05 3.69 3.37
N GLN A 116 -22.76 4.50 4.38
CA GLN A 116 -22.76 5.94 4.24
C GLN A 116 -21.38 6.40 3.74
N VAL A 117 -21.32 6.90 2.51
CA VAL A 117 -20.07 7.22 1.80
C VAL A 117 -20.10 8.57 1.10
N CYS A 118 -18.92 9.17 0.89
CA CYS A 118 -18.76 10.42 0.14
C CYS A 118 -18.86 10.18 -1.36
N VAL A 119 -19.92 10.67 -1.99
CA VAL A 119 -20.15 10.53 -3.44
C VAL A 119 -20.05 11.90 -4.11
N PRO A 120 -19.38 12.03 -5.27
CA PRO A 120 -19.37 13.28 -6.03
C PRO A 120 -20.78 13.79 -6.32
N VAL A 121 -21.04 15.09 -6.09
CA VAL A 121 -22.37 15.69 -6.27
C VAL A 121 -22.89 15.49 -7.70
N SER A 122 -21.98 15.50 -8.68
CA SER A 122 -22.25 15.31 -10.11
C SER A 122 -22.78 13.90 -10.48
N ALA A 123 -22.56 12.88 -9.64
CA ALA A 123 -23.03 11.52 -9.90
C ALA A 123 -24.55 11.37 -9.75
N SER A 124 -25.22 12.38 -9.17
CA SER A 124 -26.65 12.36 -8.86
C SER A 124 -27.56 12.63 -10.06
N THR A 125 -27.02 13.27 -11.11
CA THR A 125 -27.86 13.90 -12.15
C THR A 125 -28.02 13.05 -13.41
N ILE A 126 -27.48 11.81 -13.45
CA ILE A 126 -27.48 10.99 -14.67
C ILE A 126 -28.64 9.97 -14.70
N SER A 127 -29.43 9.84 -13.63
CA SER A 127 -30.64 9.00 -13.63
C SER A 127 -31.85 9.74 -14.24
N ALA A 128 -31.76 10.13 -15.50
CA ALA A 128 -32.89 10.19 -16.44
C ALA A 128 -32.41 10.76 -17.78
N SER A 129 -32.63 9.99 -18.85
CA SER A 129 -32.57 10.41 -20.26
C SER A 129 -31.20 10.32 -20.96
N SER A 130 -30.95 9.16 -21.58
CA SER A 130 -30.39 9.13 -22.94
C SER A 130 -30.62 7.78 -23.59
N SER A 131 -31.80 7.65 -24.19
CA SER A 131 -31.98 6.88 -25.41
C SER A 131 -30.94 7.33 -26.46
N GLY A 132 -30.15 6.40 -26.99
CA GLY A 132 -29.47 6.52 -28.29
C GLY A 132 -28.54 7.73 -28.48
N GLY A 133 -27.26 7.59 -28.14
CA GLY A 133 -26.22 8.53 -28.56
C GLY A 133 -24.84 7.87 -28.51
N GLU A 134 -24.30 7.55 -29.68
CA GLU A 134 -22.97 7.00 -29.85
C GLU A 134 -21.87 7.94 -29.31
N GLY A 135 -20.92 7.36 -28.57
CA GLY A 135 -19.50 7.75 -28.62
C GLY A 135 -19.05 8.98 -27.82
N GLY A 136 -18.58 8.76 -26.58
CA GLY A 136 -17.80 9.79 -25.88
C GLY A 136 -17.38 9.42 -24.45
N CYS A 137 -16.40 8.52 -24.28
CA CYS A 137 -15.82 8.24 -22.98
C CYS A 137 -14.94 9.42 -22.52
N GLY A 138 -15.47 10.25 -21.61
CA GLY A 138 -14.73 11.30 -20.93
C GLY A 138 -13.74 10.74 -19.91
N CYS A 139 -12.55 10.36 -20.37
CA CYS A 139 -11.43 10.02 -19.49
C CYS A 139 -10.92 11.28 -18.79
N ARG A 140 -11.15 11.38 -17.47
CA ARG A 140 -10.47 12.37 -16.64
C ARG A 140 -9.01 11.94 -16.52
N LEU A 141 -8.14 12.55 -17.32
CA LEU A 141 -6.69 12.39 -17.25
C LEU A 141 -6.24 12.86 -15.86
N ALA A 142 -5.67 11.95 -15.07
CA ALA A 142 -4.96 12.31 -13.86
C ALA A 142 -3.75 13.19 -14.25
N PRO A 143 -3.41 14.24 -13.46
CA PRO A 143 -2.25 15.06 -13.73
C PRO A 143 -1.00 14.18 -13.69
N SER A 144 -0.41 13.95 -14.87
CA SER A 144 0.87 13.29 -15.02
C SER A 144 1.94 14.19 -14.41
N THR A 145 2.40 13.87 -13.20
CA THR A 145 3.64 14.42 -12.67
C THR A 145 4.79 13.93 -13.55
N PRO A 146 5.60 14.83 -14.16
CA PRO A 146 6.76 14.41 -14.92
C PRO A 146 7.72 13.65 -14.00
N LEU A 147 7.94 12.38 -14.32
CA LEU A 147 9.03 11.59 -13.78
C LEU A 147 10.34 12.13 -14.38
N ASP A 148 10.90 13.16 -13.76
CA ASP A 148 12.29 13.51 -13.95
C ASP A 148 13.15 12.39 -13.35
N ALA A 149 13.44 11.42 -14.22
CA ALA A 149 14.46 10.41 -14.02
C ALA A 149 15.83 11.09 -14.08
N SER A 150 16.35 11.53 -12.94
CA SER A 150 17.75 12.00 -12.84
C SER A 150 18.55 11.12 -11.87
N LEU A 151 19.19 10.09 -12.43
CA LEU A 151 20.62 9.78 -12.28
C LEU A 151 21.29 9.98 -10.89
N GLY A 152 20.60 9.69 -9.78
CA GLY A 152 21.12 9.85 -8.41
C GLY A 152 21.67 8.59 -7.74
N ALA A 153 21.84 7.48 -8.47
CA ALA A 153 22.07 6.16 -7.86
C ALA A 153 23.55 5.82 -7.52
N LEU A 154 24.52 6.69 -7.79
CA LEU A 154 25.94 6.38 -7.56
C LEU A 154 26.61 7.13 -6.39
N ALA A 155 25.90 8.02 -5.66
CA ALA A 155 26.51 8.81 -4.59
C ALA A 155 26.26 8.30 -3.15
N PHE A 156 25.31 7.40 -2.92
CA PHE A 156 24.94 6.97 -1.55
C PHE A 156 25.77 5.82 -0.98
N GLY A 157 26.61 5.15 -1.79
CA GLY A 157 27.49 4.07 -1.31
C GLY A 157 28.59 4.53 -0.36
N ALA A 158 29.07 5.78 -0.49
CA ALA A 158 30.18 6.28 0.32
C ALA A 158 29.74 6.76 1.73
N LEU A 159 28.52 7.27 1.90
CA LEU A 159 28.05 7.78 3.19
C LEU A 159 27.61 6.67 4.15
N GLY A 160 27.11 5.54 3.64
CA GLY A 160 26.74 4.37 4.44
C GLY A 160 27.93 3.78 5.19
N ALA A 161 29.07 3.59 4.51
CA ALA A 161 30.29 3.02 5.10
C ALA A 161 30.86 3.89 6.24
N VAL A 162 30.80 5.22 6.12
CA VAL A 162 31.26 6.15 7.16
C VAL A 162 30.38 6.08 8.42
N SER A 163 29.07 5.90 8.26
CA SER A 163 28.15 5.82 9.42
C SER A 163 28.34 4.55 10.25
N LEU A 164 28.66 3.41 9.62
CA LEU A 164 28.94 2.15 10.31
C LEU A 164 30.27 2.18 11.09
N LEU A 165 31.31 2.83 10.53
CA LEU A 165 32.59 3.00 11.22
C LEU A 165 32.46 3.87 12.48
N ARG A 166 31.68 4.96 12.41
CA ARG A 166 31.41 5.83 13.58
C ARG A 166 30.66 5.12 14.70
N ARG A 167 29.72 4.20 14.38
CA ARG A 167 29.01 3.41 15.40
C ARG A 167 29.93 2.45 16.14
N ARG A 168 30.89 1.84 15.44
CA ARG A 168 31.89 0.95 16.07
C ARG A 168 32.80 1.72 17.04
N GLN A 169 33.27 2.89 16.66
CA GLN A 169 34.12 3.72 17.54
C GLN A 169 33.42 4.09 18.85
N ARG A 170 32.14 4.48 18.79
CA ARG A 170 31.36 4.81 20.00
C ARG A 170 31.18 3.62 20.96
N ALA A 171 31.03 2.40 20.41
CA ALA A 171 30.90 1.20 21.23
C ALA A 171 32.21 0.83 21.95
N GLU A 172 33.35 1.08 21.31
CA GLU A 172 34.67 0.87 21.92
C GLU A 172 34.97 1.89 23.02
N GLU A 173 34.61 3.16 22.81
CA GLU A 173 34.74 4.23 23.82
C GLU A 173 33.89 3.94 25.06
N ALA A 174 32.64 3.54 24.88
CA ALA A 174 31.77 3.12 25.98
C ALA A 174 32.36 1.93 26.77
N SER A 175 32.97 0.97 26.07
CA SER A 175 33.61 -0.21 26.68
C SER A 175 34.91 0.11 27.42
N ARG A 176 35.62 1.18 27.05
CA ARG A 176 36.81 1.67 27.78
C ARG A 176 36.42 2.43 29.04
N ALA A 177 35.41 3.31 28.94
CA ALA A 177 34.89 4.06 30.07
C ALA A 177 34.35 3.14 31.19
N SER A 178 33.74 2.02 30.83
CA SER A 178 33.26 1.04 31.82
C SER A 178 34.37 0.30 32.56
N ARG A 179 35.55 0.10 31.94
CA ARG A 179 36.70 -0.56 32.61
C ARG A 179 37.40 0.38 33.59
N GLN A 180 37.52 1.67 33.26
CA GLN A 180 38.14 2.66 34.15
C GLN A 180 37.37 2.90 35.45
N ARG A 181 36.06 2.64 35.49
CA ARG A 181 35.26 2.74 36.73
C ARG A 181 35.37 1.52 37.66
N ARG A 182 36.00 0.44 37.21
CA ARG A 182 36.15 -0.81 37.98
C ARG A 182 37.57 -1.03 38.54
N ALA A 183 38.52 -0.16 38.18
CA ALA A 183 39.85 -0.10 38.76
C ALA A 183 39.87 1.00 39.82
#